data_AF-A0A1Q3WRE2-F1
#
_entry.id   AF-A0A1Q3WRE2-F1
#
_cell.length_a   1.000
_cell.length_b   1.000
_cell.length_c   1.000
_cell.angle_alpha   90.00
_cell.angle_beta   90.00
_cell.angle_gamma   90.00
#
_symmetry.space_group_name_H-M   'P 1'
#
loop_
_entity.id
_entity.type
_entity.pdbx_description
1 polymer ?
#
loop_
_entity_poly.entity_id
_entity_poly.type
_entity_poly.pdbx_seq_one_letter_code
_entity_poly.pdbx_strand_id
1 'polypeptide(L)' 'MSTLPDIDPLLTRHQAAAYINSTYSTLASWDCRKSYNLRPIKISRGMVRYRKSHLDAFLKSKEFNAE' A
#
# COMPACT_ATOMS: atom_id res chain seq x y z
N MET A 1 14.21 -5.52 27.00
CA MET A 1 12.74 -5.41 26.84
C MET A 1 12.43 -4.08 26.19
N SER A 2 12.03 -4.10 24.92
CA SER A 2 11.24 -3.03 24.29
C SER A 2 10.76 -3.53 22.91
N THR A 3 9.70 -4.33 22.93
CA THR A 3 8.90 -4.64 21.74
C THR A 3 8.22 -3.33 21.33
N LEU A 4 8.85 -2.57 20.44
CA LEU A 4 8.22 -1.40 19.83
C LEU A 4 6.94 -1.90 19.14
N PRO A 5 5.78 -1.27 19.38
CA PRO A 5 4.56 -1.66 18.69
C PRO A 5 4.85 -1.54 17.20
N ASP A 6 4.41 -2.51 16.43
CA ASP A 6 4.45 -2.54 14.97
C ASP A 6 3.95 -1.19 14.42
N ILE A 7 4.86 -0.23 14.20
CA ILE A 7 4.52 1.10 13.72
C ILE A 7 4.42 0.95 12.21
N ASP A 8 3.35 0.30 11.76
CA ASP A 8 2.98 0.11 10.36
C ASP A 8 3.15 1.45 9.61
N PRO A 9 4.27 1.68 8.90
CA PRO A 9 4.56 3.02 8.41
C PRO A 9 3.56 3.35 7.31
N LEU A 10 2.87 4.46 7.49
CA LEU A 10 1.86 4.95 6.56
C LEU A 10 2.53 5.71 5.42
N LEU A 11 2.63 5.06 4.28
CA LEU A 11 3.27 5.59 3.09
C LEU A 11 2.28 6.45 2.30
N THR A 12 2.74 7.59 1.78
CA THR A 12 1.93 8.37 0.84
C THR A 12 1.75 7.61 -0.47
N ARG A 13 0.81 8.02 -1.32
CA ARG A 13 0.68 7.47 -2.68
C ARG A 13 2.02 7.45 -3.43
N HIS A 14 2.82 8.49 -3.24
CA HIS A 14 4.15 8.62 -3.83
C HIS A 14 5.12 7.56 -3.37
N GLN A 15 5.26 7.42 -2.05
CA GLN A 15 6.14 6.43 -1.45
C GLN A 15 5.65 5.00 -1.68
N ALA A 16 4.33 4.78 -1.65
CA ALA A 16 3.72 3.49 -1.89
C ALA A 16 4.06 2.99 -3.29
N ALA A 17 3.89 3.83 -4.31
CA ALA A 17 4.23 3.51 -5.70
C ALA A 17 5.74 3.20 -5.86
N ALA A 18 6.62 4.02 -5.26
CA ALA A 18 8.05 3.76 -5.26
C ALA A 18 8.42 2.44 -4.55
N TYR A 19 7.77 2.13 -3.42
CA TYR A 19 8.05 0.93 -2.62
C TYR A 19 7.79 -0.36 -3.39
N ILE A 20 6.70 -0.40 -4.13
CA ILE A 20 6.31 -1.56 -4.94
C ILE A 20 6.88 -1.51 -6.37
N ASN A 21 7.77 -0.55 -6.68
CA ASN A 21 8.28 -0.26 -8.02
C ASN A 21 7.17 -0.15 -9.09
N SER A 22 6.08 0.53 -8.77
CA SER A 22 4.94 0.72 -9.68
C SER A 22 4.68 2.19 -9.96
N THR A 23 3.86 2.47 -10.97
CA THR A 23 3.53 3.84 -11.37
C THR A 23 2.28 4.35 -10.64
N TYR A 24 2.14 5.69 -10.54
CA TYR A 24 0.93 6.32 -10.01
C TYR A 24 -0.34 5.86 -10.70
N SER A 25 -0.26 5.72 -12.01
CA SER A 25 -1.35 5.28 -12.88
C SER A 25 -1.80 3.88 -12.49
N THR A 26 -0.85 2.97 -12.28
CA THR A 26 -1.12 1.60 -11.84
C THR A 26 -1.75 1.57 -10.45
N LEU A 27 -1.24 2.39 -9.51
CA LEU A 27 -1.83 2.49 -8.17
C LEU A 27 -3.27 3.04 -8.21
N ALA A 28 -3.56 3.99 -9.11
CA ALA A 28 -4.91 4.48 -9.35
C ALA A 28 -5.85 3.39 -9.86
N SER A 29 -5.41 2.59 -10.82
CA SER A 29 -6.18 1.46 -11.31
C SER A 29 -6.48 0.44 -10.21
N TRP A 30 -5.56 0.21 -9.27
CA TRP A 30 -5.78 -0.71 -8.15
C TRP A 30 -6.75 -0.15 -7.09
N ASP A 31 -6.72 1.15 -6.84
CA ASP A 31 -7.70 1.83 -6.00
C ASP A 31 -9.13 1.66 -6.58
N CYS A 32 -9.27 1.88 -7.90
CA CYS A 32 -10.52 1.63 -8.62
C CYS A 32 -10.94 0.16 -8.61
N ARG A 33 -9.98 -0.78 -8.71
CA ARG A 33 -10.28 -2.22 -8.77
C ARG A 33 -10.87 -2.75 -7.46
N LYS A 34 -10.75 -2.02 -6.34
CA LYS A 34 -11.15 -2.44 -4.97
C LYS A 34 -10.69 -3.86 -4.57
N SER A 35 -9.78 -4.44 -5.35
CA SER A 35 -9.51 -5.88 -5.35
C SER A 35 -8.54 -6.29 -4.25
N TYR A 36 -7.83 -5.32 -3.68
CA TYR A 36 -6.92 -5.51 -2.58
C TYR A 36 -7.37 -4.54 -1.52
N ASN A 37 -7.64 -5.04 -0.33
CA ASN A 37 -8.17 -4.31 0.80
C ASN A 37 -7.09 -3.37 1.35
N LEU A 38 -6.51 -2.50 0.50
CA LEU A 38 -5.44 -1.55 0.77
C LEU A 38 -5.85 -0.53 1.85
N ARG A 39 -7.14 -0.53 2.25
CA ARG A 39 -7.78 0.33 3.24
C ARG A 39 -7.10 1.69 3.26
N PRO A 40 -7.18 2.44 2.14
CA PRO A 40 -6.56 3.75 2.05
C PRO A 40 -6.98 4.57 3.26
N ILE A 41 -6.02 4.84 4.14
CA ILE A 41 -6.27 5.62 5.34
C ILE A 41 -6.33 7.07 4.89
N LYS A 42 -7.56 7.56 4.75
CA LYS A 42 -7.81 8.96 4.43
C LYS A 42 -7.56 9.78 5.69
N ILE A 43 -6.41 10.43 5.75
CA ILE A 43 -6.01 11.27 6.89
C ILE A 43 -6.74 12.61 6.81
N SER A 44 -6.96 13.15 5.61
CA SER A 44 -7.61 14.45 5.38
C SER A 44 -8.14 14.61 3.94
N ARG A 45 -8.74 15.77 3.61
CA ARG A 45 -9.27 16.09 2.27
C ARG A 45 -8.12 16.12 1.24
N GLY A 46 -7.94 15.01 0.54
CA GLY A 46 -6.92 14.84 -0.51
C GLY A 46 -5.68 14.04 -0.08
N MET A 47 -5.54 13.71 1.21
CA MET A 47 -4.37 12.97 1.70
C MET A 47 -4.73 11.53 2.06
N VAL A 48 -4.37 10.63 1.14
CA VAL A 48 -4.53 9.18 1.29
C VAL A 48 -3.18 8.56 1.62
N ARG A 49 -3.13 7.74 2.67
CA ARG A 49 -1.96 6.95 3.03
C ARG A 49 -2.25 5.45 2.95
N TYR A 50 -1.22 4.69 2.61
CA TYR A 50 -1.24 3.25 2.48
C TYR A 50 -0.40 2.63 3.60
N ARG A 51 -0.90 1.59 4.25
CA ARG A 51 -0.09 0.82 5.20
C ARG A 51 0.95 0.01 4.46
N LYS A 52 2.19 0.03 4.95
CA LYS A 52 3.25 -0.83 4.42
C LYS A 52 2.88 -2.32 4.49
N SER A 53 2.28 -2.81 5.58
CA SER A 53 1.84 -4.23 5.66
C SER A 53 0.85 -4.62 4.56
N HIS A 54 0.00 -3.69 4.11
CA HIS A 54 -0.93 -3.98 3.01
C HIS A 54 -0.22 -3.99 1.65
N LEU A 55 0.79 -3.14 1.45
CA LEU A 55 1.63 -3.18 0.26
C LEU A 55 2.49 -4.45 0.22
N ASP A 56 2.96 -4.91 1.37
CA ASP A 56 3.71 -6.16 1.51
C ASP A 56 2.85 -7.38 1.15
N ALA A 57 1.64 -7.47 1.71
CA ALA A 57 0.67 -8.50 1.35
C ALA A 57 0.33 -8.48 -0.16
N PHE A 58 0.28 -7.28 -0.75
CA PHE A 58 0.08 -7.12 -2.19
C PHE A 58 1.27 -7.64 -3.00
N LEU A 59 2.51 -7.31 -2.61
CA LEU A 59 3.71 -7.85 -3.24
C LEU A 59 3.72 -9.38 -3.16
N LYS A 60 3.44 -9.93 -1.99
CA LYS A 60 3.32 -11.39 -1.79
C LYS A 60 2.25 -12.04 -2.67
N SER A 61 1.11 -11.39 -2.83
CA SER A 61 0.05 -11.88 -3.72
C SER A 61 0.40 -11.74 -5.21
N LYS A 62 1.22 -10.75 -5.58
CA LYS A 62 1.72 -10.53 -6.94
C LYS A 62 2.76 -11.57 -7.33
N GLU A 63 3.70 -11.88 -6.43
CA GLU A 63 4.67 -12.95 -6.63
C GLU A 63 3.98 -14.30 -6.82
N PHE A 64 2.88 -14.54 -6.11
CA PHE A 64 2.09 -15.77 -6.27
C PHE A 64 1.29 -15.89 -7.59
N ASN A 65 1.08 -14.80 -8.32
CA ASN A 65 0.28 -14.79 -9.56
C ASN A 65 1.15 -14.63 -10.83
N ALA A 66 2.46 -14.78 -10.69
CA ALA A 66 3.42 -14.69 -11.79
C ALA A 66 3.91 -16.08 -12.28
N GLU A 67 3.21 -17.15 -11.93
CA GLU A 67 3.51 -18.53 -12.33
C GLU A 67 2.54 -19.03 -13.42
#